data_AF-A0A519Q9L6-F1
#
_entry.id   AF-A0A519Q9L6-F1
#
_cell.length_a   1.000
_cell.length_b   1.000
_cell.length_c   1.000
_cell.angle_alpha   90.00
_cell.angle_beta   90.00
_cell.angle_gamma   90.00
#
_symmetry.space_group_name_H-M   'P 1'
#
loop_
_entity.id
_entity.type
_entity.pdbx_description
1 polymer ?
#
loop_
_entity_poly.entity_id
_entity_poly.type
_entity_poly.pdbx_seq_one_letter_code
_entity_poly.pdbx_strand_id
1 'polypeptide(L)'
;MTARAFARLDLRLTRETGRPVALALSGGGDSVALLRLATDWARARGRSVLALTVDHRLNVESDGWTAFAGEAARAAGADWRGLSWDGDKPKTGLTAAARAVRHG
;
A
#
# COMPACT_ATOMS: atom_id res chain seq x y z
N MET A 1 5.43 -0.76 21.52
CA MET A 1 4.29 -0.68 20.59
C MET A 1 4.41 -1.69 19.43
N THR A 2 5.61 -1.84 18.85
CA THR A 2 5.94 -2.70 17.70
C THR A 2 5.68 -4.20 17.92
N ALA A 3 5.93 -4.74 19.12
CA ALA A 3 5.73 -6.17 19.41
C ALA A 3 4.27 -6.64 19.25
N ARG A 4 3.29 -5.82 19.67
CA ARG A 4 1.87 -6.13 19.49
C ARG A 4 1.47 -6.10 18.01
N ALA A 5 2.02 -5.16 17.24
CA ALA A 5 1.78 -5.09 15.80
C ALA A 5 2.34 -6.32 15.08
N PHE A 6 3.57 -6.72 15.40
CA PHE A 6 4.22 -7.90 14.81
C PHE A 6 3.44 -9.18 15.12
N ALA A 7 2.99 -9.37 16.37
CA ALA A 7 2.16 -10.52 16.72
C ALA A 7 0.85 -10.57 15.90
N ARG A 8 0.22 -9.41 15.63
CA ARG A 8 -0.98 -9.37 14.78
C ARG A 8 -0.66 -9.69 13.32
N LEU A 9 0.47 -9.23 12.79
CA LEU A 9 0.90 -9.57 11.43
C LEU A 9 1.27 -11.05 11.31
N ASP A 10 1.95 -11.62 12.31
CA ASP A 10 2.29 -13.05 12.35
C ASP A 10 1.05 -13.96 12.34
N LEU A 11 -0.08 -13.50 12.90
CA LEU A 11 -1.36 -14.22 12.88
C LEU A 11 -2.10 -14.13 11.54
N ARG A 12 -1.75 -13.17 10.68
CA ARG A 12 -2.56 -12.83 9.49
C ARG A 12 -1.79 -12.95 8.18
N LEU A 13 -0.47 -12.95 8.23
CA LEU A 13 0.40 -13.04 7.06
C LEU A 13 1.21 -14.34 7.12
N THR A 14 1.31 -15.01 5.97
CA THR A 14 2.22 -16.15 5.82
C THR A 14 3.66 -15.71 6.06
N ARG A 15 4.39 -16.42 6.92
CA ARG A 15 5.76 -16.07 7.32
C ARG A 15 6.81 -16.75 6.44
N GLU A 16 6.55 -17.99 6.08
CA GLU A 16 7.49 -18.90 5.42
C GLU A 16 7.31 -18.86 3.88
N THR A 17 7.53 -17.70 3.26
CA THR A 17 7.47 -17.58 1.80
C THR A 17 8.38 -16.46 1.28
N GLY A 18 9.02 -16.69 0.13
CA GLY A 18 9.82 -15.68 -0.56
C GLY A 18 9.01 -14.62 -1.31
N ARG A 19 7.67 -14.73 -1.35
CA ARG A 19 6.82 -13.73 -2.01
C ARG A 19 6.76 -12.44 -1.21
N PRO A 20 6.71 -11.25 -1.84
CA PRO A 20 6.58 -9.99 -1.13
C PRO A 20 5.23 -9.87 -0.40
N VAL A 21 5.17 -9.00 0.61
CA VAL A 21 3.90 -8.49 1.13
C VAL A 21 3.44 -7.34 0.25
N ALA A 22 2.26 -7.45 -0.35
CA ALA A 22 1.64 -6.34 -1.06
C ALA A 22 0.93 -5.42 -0.05
N LEU A 23 1.18 -4.11 -0.15
CA LEU A 23 0.58 -3.10 0.72
C LEU A 23 -0.02 -1.96 -0.11
N ALA A 24 -1.30 -1.66 0.10
CA ALA A 24 -1.92 -0.51 -0.53
C ALA A 24 -1.49 0.79 0.19
N LEU A 25 -0.91 1.73 -0.55
CA LEU A 25 -0.35 2.98 -0.05
C LEU A 25 -1.08 4.17 -0.66
N SER A 26 -1.90 4.83 0.16
CA SER A 26 -2.67 6.02 -0.23
C SER A 26 -1.89 7.34 -0.18
N GLY A 27 -0.73 7.38 0.48
CA GLY A 27 0.05 8.60 0.71
C GLY A 27 -0.29 9.37 2.00
N GLY A 28 -1.43 9.07 2.65
CA GLY A 28 -1.76 9.65 3.98
C GLY A 28 -0.87 9.13 5.11
N GLY A 29 -0.75 9.90 6.20
CA GLY A 29 0.14 9.62 7.33
C GLY A 29 -0.02 8.23 7.95
N ASP A 30 -1.26 7.76 8.15
CA ASP A 30 -1.53 6.41 8.67
C ASP A 30 -1.01 5.30 7.73
N SER A 31 -1.18 5.48 6.42
CA SER A 31 -0.69 4.51 5.43
C SER A 31 0.84 4.46 5.37
N VAL A 32 1.51 5.60 5.60
CA VAL A 32 2.97 5.68 5.72
C VAL A 32 3.45 5.04 7.02
N ALA A 33 2.74 5.24 8.13
CA ALA A 33 3.07 4.58 9.41
C ALA A 33 2.90 3.05 9.30
N LEU A 34 1.82 2.58 8.67
CA LEU A 34 1.60 1.17 8.40
C LEU A 34 2.67 0.58 7.47
N LEU A 35 3.06 1.30 6.43
CA LEU A 35 4.14 0.92 5.53
C LEU A 35 5.45 0.67 6.31
N ARG A 36 5.84 1.59 7.21
CA ARG A 36 7.05 1.41 8.03
C ARG A 36 6.97 0.16 8.91
N LEU A 37 5.84 -0.03 9.60
CA LEU A 37 5.62 -1.21 10.43
C LEU A 37 5.65 -2.51 9.62
N ALA A 38 5.06 -2.53 8.43
CA ALA A 38 5.04 -3.67 7.55
C ALA A 38 6.43 -3.99 6.99
N THR A 39 7.23 -2.97 6.63
CA THR A 39 8.59 -3.18 6.14
C THR A 39 9.52 -3.69 7.23
N ASP A 40 9.42 -3.16 8.46
CA ASP A 40 10.21 -3.69 9.59
C ASP A 40 9.84 -5.13 9.91
N TRP A 41 8.55 -5.48 9.86
CA TRP A 41 8.08 -6.85 10.02
C TRP A 41 8.62 -7.75 8.91
N ALA A 42 8.50 -7.34 7.64
CA ALA A 42 8.94 -8.14 6.51
C ALA A 42 10.45 -8.38 6.56
N ARG A 43 11.24 -7.34 6.87
CA ARG A 43 12.70 -7.43 7.04
C ARG A 43 13.09 -8.45 8.10
N ALA A 44 12.41 -8.44 9.26
CA ALA A 44 12.66 -9.40 10.34
C ALA A 44 12.36 -10.86 9.94
N ARG A 45 11.61 -11.07 8.85
CA ARG A 45 11.21 -12.39 8.32
C ARG A 45 11.90 -12.72 6.99
N GLY A 46 12.88 -11.91 6.56
CA GLY A 46 13.57 -12.12 5.29
C GLY A 46 12.69 -11.91 4.05
N ARG A 47 11.64 -11.09 4.18
CA ARG A 47 10.67 -10.80 3.11
C ARG A 47 10.78 -9.34 2.67
N SER A 48 10.38 -9.07 1.42
CA SER A 48 10.23 -7.73 0.88
C SER A 48 8.77 -7.24 0.97
N VAL A 49 8.59 -5.92 0.84
CA VAL A 49 7.27 -5.27 0.73
C VAL A 49 7.19 -4.62 -0.65
N LEU A 50 6.05 -4.83 -1.32
CA LEU A 50 5.67 -4.11 -2.53
C LEU A 50 4.52 -3.15 -2.20
N ALA A 51 4.80 -1.85 -2.15
CA ALA A 51 3.82 -0.81 -1.95
C ALA A 51 3.13 -0.47 -3.28
N LEU A 52 1.80 -0.41 -3.27
CA LEU A 52 0.96 -0.15 -4.43
C LEU A 52 0.16 1.13 -4.20
N THR A 53 0.35 2.14 -5.04
CA THR A 53 -0.45 3.37 -5.00
C THR A 53 -1.37 3.39 -6.21
N VAL A 54 -2.68 3.50 -5.97
CA VAL A 54 -3.67 3.65 -7.04
C VAL A 54 -3.98 5.13 -7.20
N ASP A 55 -3.55 5.70 -8.32
CA ASP A 55 -3.96 7.03 -8.73
C ASP A 55 -5.36 6.97 -9.36
N HIS A 56 -6.30 7.60 -8.67
CA HIS A 56 -7.67 7.70 -9.11
C HIS A 56 -7.90 8.84 -10.11
N ARG A 57 -6.91 9.70 -10.39
CA ARG A 57 -6.97 10.87 -11.29
C ARG A 57 -8.24 11.71 -11.12
N LEU A 58 -8.62 11.94 -9.87
CA LEU A 58 -9.82 12.72 -9.53
C LEU A 58 -9.47 14.19 -9.27
N ASN A 59 -8.21 14.46 -8.97
CA ASN A 59 -7.68 15.78 -8.70
C ASN A 59 -6.44 16.02 -9.57
N VAL A 60 -6.22 17.26 -10.01
CA VAL A 60 -5.00 17.67 -10.71
C VAL A 60 -3.74 17.45 -9.86
N GLU A 61 -3.86 17.45 -8.54
CA GLU A 61 -2.76 17.20 -7.60
C GLU A 61 -2.43 15.71 -7.41
N SER A 62 -3.20 14.79 -8.01
CA SER A 62 -3.02 13.35 -7.79
C SER A 62 -1.65 12.83 -8.22
N ASP A 63 -1.01 13.46 -9.20
CA ASP A 63 0.37 13.15 -9.62
C ASP A 63 1.37 13.42 -8.49
N GLY A 64 1.23 14.55 -7.80
CA GLY A 64 2.10 14.94 -6.69
C GLY A 64 1.95 14.01 -5.47
N TRP A 65 0.72 13.59 -5.17
CA TRP A 65 0.48 12.62 -4.08
C TRP A 65 1.02 11.23 -4.42
N THR A 66 0.93 10.83 -5.69
CA THR A 66 1.48 9.55 -6.16
C THR A 66 3.01 9.56 -6.09
N ALA A 67 3.64 10.67 -6.48
CA ALA A 67 5.08 10.85 -6.36
C ALA A 67 5.55 10.77 -4.89
N PHE A 68 4.88 11.51 -3.99
CA PHE A 68 5.16 11.46 -2.56
C PHE A 68 5.02 10.05 -1.98
N ALA A 69 3.97 9.32 -2.37
CA ALA A 69 3.79 7.93 -1.93
C ALA A 69 4.95 7.03 -2.39
N GLY A 70 5.43 7.23 -3.63
CA GLY A 70 6.60 6.53 -4.15
C GLY A 70 7.90 6.85 -3.39
N GLU A 71 8.10 8.11 -2.99
CA GLU A 71 9.24 8.50 -2.16
C GLU A 71 9.16 7.90 -0.76
N ALA A 72 7.98 7.96 -0.13
CA ALA A 72 7.75 7.39 1.19
C ALA A 72 7.96 5.86 1.22
N ALA A 73 7.52 5.15 0.18
CA ALA A 73 7.74 3.71 0.00
C ALA A 73 9.24 3.36 -0.04
N ARG A 74 9.99 4.04 -0.91
CA ARG A 74 11.43 3.82 -1.04
C ARG A 74 12.18 4.18 0.23
N ALA A 75 11.83 5.28 0.88
CA ALA A 75 12.42 5.69 2.15
C ALA A 75 12.16 4.68 3.29
N ALA A 76 11.03 3.96 3.25
CA ALA A 76 10.75 2.88 4.18
C ALA A 76 11.50 1.57 3.86
N GLY A 77 12.14 1.47 2.69
CA GLY A 77 12.83 0.26 2.21
C GLY A 77 11.89 -0.74 1.51
N ALA A 78 10.77 -0.28 0.98
CA ALA A 78 9.85 -1.09 0.16
C ALA A 78 10.05 -0.81 -1.34
N ASP A 79 9.78 -1.82 -2.16
CA ASP A 79 9.54 -1.60 -3.59
C ASP A 79 8.22 -0.83 -3.77
N TRP A 80 8.09 -0.11 -4.88
CA TRP A 80 6.89 0.69 -5.14
C TRP A 80 6.41 0.56 -6.58
N ARG A 81 5.09 0.51 -6.75
CA ARG A 81 4.43 0.57 -8.04
C ARG A 81 3.21 1.49 -7.99
N GLY A 82 3.24 2.52 -8.82
CA GLY A 82 2.05 3.31 -9.17
C GLY A 82 1.16 2.54 -10.13
N LEU A 83 -0.15 2.59 -9.89
CA LEU A 83 -1.19 2.03 -10.73
C LEU A 83 -2.15 3.18 -11.08
N SER A 84 -2.57 3.29 -12.34
CA SER A 84 -3.56 4.28 -12.76
C SER A 84 -4.90 3.59 -13.00
N TRP A 85 -5.98 4.18 -12.48
CA TRP A 85 -7.32 3.72 -12.83
C TRP A 85 -7.85 4.52 -14.02
N ASP A 86 -7.66 3.96 -15.21
CA ASP A 86 -8.00 4.59 -16.51
C ASP A 86 -9.39 4.16 -17.07
N GLY A 87 -10.24 3.51 -16.26
CA GLY A 87 -11.58 3.06 -16.67
C GLY A 87 -12.71 4.05 -16.33
N ASP A 88 -13.89 3.89 -16.95
CA ASP A 88 -15.07 4.73 -16.72
C ASP A 88 -15.40 4.85 -15.23
N LYS A 89 -15.34 6.08 -14.70
CA LYS A 89 -15.62 6.38 -13.29
C LYS A 89 -17.11 6.67 -13.12
N PRO A 90 -17.84 5.91 -12.29
CA PRO A 90 -19.27 6.15 -12.12
C PRO A 90 -19.52 7.49 -11.41
N LYS A 91 -20.52 8.25 -11.89
CA LYS A 91 -20.88 9.59 -11.41
C LYS A 91 -21.39 9.62 -9.95
N THR A 92 -21.75 8.47 -9.39
CA THR A 92 -22.12 8.26 -7.98
C THR A 92 -21.56 6.92 -7.49
N GLY A 93 -21.34 6.75 -6.18
CA GLY A 93 -20.91 5.46 -5.61
C GLY A 93 -19.42 5.11 -5.79
N LEU A 94 -18.55 6.11 -5.96
CA LEU A 94 -17.13 5.95 -6.25
C LEU A 94 -16.39 5.00 -5.29
N THR A 95 -16.74 5.02 -4.00
CA THR A 95 -16.15 4.15 -2.97
C THR A 95 -16.55 2.68 -3.13
N ALA A 96 -17.79 2.41 -3.57
CA ALA A 96 -18.29 1.06 -3.82
C ALA A 96 -17.69 0.49 -5.12
N ALA A 97 -17.61 1.32 -6.17
CA ALA A 97 -16.96 0.95 -7.42
C ALA A 97 -15.44 0.69 -7.24
N ALA A 98 -14.75 1.52 -6.45
CA ALA A 98 -13.34 1.32 -6.11
C ALA A 98 -13.10 0.00 -5.33
N ARG A 99 -14.10 -0.44 -4.54
CA ARG A 99 -14.03 -1.70 -3.79
C ARG A 99 -14.20 -2.92 -4.69
N ALA A 100 -15.05 -2.84 -5.72
CA ALA A 100 -15.23 -3.92 -6.69
C ALA A 100 -13.97 -4.15 -7.54
N VAL A 101 -13.32 -3.08 -8.01
CA VAL A 101 -12.09 -3.18 -8.82
C VAL A 101 -10.90 -3.72 -8.01
N ARG A 102 -10.89 -3.54 -6.68
CA ARG A 102 -9.80 -4.00 -5.80
C ARG A 102 -9.80 -5.53 -5.57
N HIS A 103 -10.89 -6.22 -5.86
CA HIS A 103 -11.08 -7.65 -5.57
C HIS A 103 -11.49 -8.49 -6.78
N GLY A 104 -11.49 -7.90 -7.98
CA GLY A 104 -11.68 -8.60 -9.25
C GLY A 104 -10.38 -9.16 -9.80
#